data_AF-A0A5C8MR14-F1
#
_entry.id   AF-A0A5C8MR14-F1
#
_cell.length_a   1.000
_cell.length_b   1.000
_cell.length_c   1.000
_cell.angle_alpha   90.00
_cell.angle_beta   90.00
_cell.angle_gamma   90.00
#
_symmetry.space_group_name_H-M   'P 1'
#
loop_
_entity.id
_entity.type
_entity.pdbx_description
1 polymer ?
#
loop_
_entity_poly.entity_id
_entity_poly.type
_entity_poly.pdbx_seq_one_letter_code
_entity_poly.pdbx_strand_id
1 'polypeptide(L)'
;HIHEKGVCKKPDFQSAGSHYNPDGKKHGLLHPEGAHAGDLPNIIVKEDGTVNVELTAPNVTLKEGQKGSLLTKDGTAIVIHERKDDGMTQPAGDAGGRIACGEIKK
;
A
#
# COMPACT_ATOMS: atom_id res chain seq x y z
N HIS A 1 0.60 2.89 0.41
CA HIS A 1 0.75 1.42 0.34
C HIS A 1 -0.43 0.77 -0.36
N ILE A 2 -0.24 -0.44 -0.90
CA ILE A 2 -1.34 -1.31 -1.32
C ILE A 2 -1.66 -2.25 -0.16
N HIS A 3 -2.93 -2.32 0.22
CA HIS A 3 -3.48 -3.11 1.31
C HIS A 3 -4.29 -4.31 0.80
N GLU A 4 -4.37 -5.34 1.62
CA GLU A 4 -4.81 -6.68 1.23
C GLU A 4 -6.34 -6.84 1.02
N LYS A 5 -7.15 -5.84 1.39
CA LYS A 5 -8.61 -5.85 1.20
C LYS A 5 -9.07 -4.58 0.50
N GLY A 6 -9.92 -4.73 -0.51
CA GLY A 6 -10.60 -3.65 -1.21
C GLY A 6 -11.79 -3.11 -0.43
N VAL A 7 -11.60 -2.69 0.83
CA VAL A 7 -12.67 -2.19 1.69
C VAL A 7 -12.23 -0.89 2.37
N CYS A 8 -12.82 0.24 1.97
CA CYS A 8 -12.44 1.57 2.46
C CYS A 8 -13.49 2.19 3.41
N LYS A 9 -13.66 1.64 4.62
CA LYS A 9 -14.59 2.18 5.62
C LYS A 9 -13.97 3.31 6.43
N LYS A 10 -14.68 4.45 6.49
CA LYS A 10 -14.34 5.59 7.34
C LYS A 10 -14.61 5.29 8.82
N PRO A 11 -13.94 5.98 9.76
CA PRO A 11 -13.02 7.11 9.54
C PRO A 11 -11.56 6.72 9.32
N ASP A 12 -11.15 5.52 9.72
CA ASP A 12 -9.74 5.16 9.90
C ASP A 12 -9.20 4.18 8.83
N PHE A 13 -10.07 3.71 7.93
CA PHE A 13 -9.74 2.77 6.85
C PHE A 13 -9.04 1.49 7.32
N GLN A 14 -9.21 1.09 8.58
CA GLN A 14 -8.64 -0.16 9.10
C GLN A 14 -9.18 -1.40 8.37
N SER A 15 -10.40 -1.28 7.81
CA SER A 15 -11.03 -2.33 7.01
C SER A 15 -10.24 -2.78 5.79
N ALA A 16 -9.30 -1.97 5.29
CA ALA A 16 -8.42 -2.35 4.18
C ALA A 16 -7.42 -3.46 4.57
N GLY A 17 -7.29 -3.78 5.87
CA GLY A 17 -6.37 -4.82 6.35
C GLY A 17 -4.91 -4.39 6.38
N SER A 18 -3.99 -5.34 6.38
CA SER A 18 -2.54 -5.12 6.37
C SER A 18 -2.02 -4.76 4.97
N HIS A 19 -0.73 -4.44 4.84
CA HIS A 19 -0.10 -4.28 3.53
C HIS A 19 -0.22 -5.59 2.74
N TYR A 20 -0.42 -5.50 1.43
CA TYR A 20 -0.46 -6.65 0.55
C TYR A 20 0.91 -7.33 0.50
N ASN A 21 1.00 -8.53 1.08
CA ASN A 21 2.27 -9.24 1.27
C ASN A 21 2.15 -10.76 1.00
N PRO A 22 1.95 -11.18 -0.26
CA PRO A 22 1.82 -12.59 -0.62
C PRO A 22 3.12 -13.40 -0.41
N ASP A 23 4.26 -12.72 -0.22
CA ASP A 23 5.56 -13.34 -0.01
C ASP A 23 5.96 -13.46 1.46
N GLY A 24 5.19 -12.90 2.39
CA GLY A 24 5.51 -12.92 3.82
C GLY A 24 6.82 -12.20 4.16
N LYS A 25 7.23 -11.21 3.37
CA LYS A 25 8.43 -10.40 3.61
C LYS A 25 8.24 -9.42 4.76
N LYS A 26 9.32 -8.82 5.25
CA LYS A 26 9.24 -7.66 6.15
C LYS A 26 8.84 -6.41 5.35
N HIS A 27 8.29 -5.42 6.04
CA HIS A 27 8.02 -4.11 5.47
C HIS A 27 9.33 -3.38 5.13
N GLY A 28 9.29 -2.55 4.09
CA GLY A 28 10.23 -1.45 3.89
C GLY A 28 11.11 -1.63 2.67
N LEU A 29 11.09 -0.63 1.77
CA LEU A 29 11.92 -0.61 0.56
C LEU A 29 13.43 -0.52 0.86
N LEU A 30 13.81 -0.12 2.06
CA LEU A 30 15.20 -0.02 2.52
C LEU A 30 15.58 -1.18 3.43
N HIS A 31 14.62 -2.04 3.83
CA HIS A 31 14.88 -3.16 4.72
C HIS A 31 15.50 -4.34 3.95
N PRO A 32 16.60 -4.96 4.42
CA PRO A 32 17.30 -6.03 3.68
C PRO A 32 16.45 -7.29 3.46
N GLU A 33 15.57 -7.61 4.41
CA GLU A 33 14.58 -8.69 4.30
C GLU A 33 13.24 -8.24 3.68
N GLY A 34 13.17 -7.01 3.19
CA GLY A 34 11.99 -6.40 2.60
C GLY A 34 11.89 -6.59 1.09
N ALA A 35 10.90 -5.99 0.43
CA ALA A 35 9.76 -5.25 0.99
C ALA A 35 8.45 -6.05 0.83
N HIS A 36 7.35 -5.60 1.43
CA HIS A 36 6.03 -6.12 1.06
C HIS A 36 5.76 -5.85 -0.43
N ALA A 37 4.96 -6.68 -1.09
CA ALA A 37 4.61 -6.45 -2.50
C ALA A 37 3.83 -5.13 -2.69
N GLY A 38 3.05 -4.72 -1.69
CA GLY A 38 2.31 -3.46 -1.66
C GLY A 38 3.09 -2.24 -1.18
N ASP A 39 4.37 -2.36 -0.83
CA ASP A 39 5.18 -1.21 -0.47
C ASP A 39 5.53 -0.37 -1.71
N LEU A 40 5.35 0.94 -1.64
CA LEU A 40 5.56 1.89 -2.74
C LEU A 40 6.38 3.09 -2.23
N PRO A 41 7.10 3.81 -3.11
CA PRO A 41 7.78 5.03 -2.71
C PRO A 41 6.84 6.06 -2.10
N ASN A 42 7.38 6.89 -1.19
CA ASN A 42 6.67 8.04 -0.67
C ASN A 42 6.25 9.00 -1.80
N ILE A 43 5.02 9.52 -1.71
CA ILE A 43 4.53 10.59 -2.57
C ILE A 43 5.00 11.95 -2.05
N ILE A 44 5.26 12.89 -2.95
CA ILE A 44 5.64 14.27 -2.60
C ILE A 44 4.49 15.20 -2.93
N VAL A 45 3.87 15.75 -1.89
CA VAL A 45 2.72 16.66 -1.99
C VAL A 45 3.24 18.10 -2.18
N LYS A 46 2.61 18.86 -3.07
CA LYS A 46 2.91 20.28 -3.31
C LYS A 46 2.39 21.14 -2.16
N GLU A 47 2.84 22.38 -2.09
CA GLU A 47 2.41 23.36 -1.07
C GLU A 47 0.89 23.60 -1.08
N ASP A 48 0.23 23.44 -2.23
CA ASP A 48 -1.22 23.58 -2.40
C ASP A 48 -2.02 22.33 -1.98
N GLY A 49 -1.35 21.28 -1.47
CA GLY A 49 -1.97 20.03 -1.05
C GLY A 49 -2.24 19.05 -2.18
N THR A 50 -1.86 19.37 -3.43
CA THR A 50 -2.06 18.47 -4.58
C THR A 50 -0.86 17.55 -4.80
N VAL A 51 -1.13 16.40 -5.42
CA VAL A 51 -0.10 15.46 -5.87
C VAL A 51 -0.54 14.80 -7.17
N ASN A 52 0.37 14.72 -8.13
CA ASN A 52 0.23 13.93 -9.34
C ASN A 52 1.55 13.20 -9.55
N VAL A 53 1.52 11.88 -9.57
CA VAL A 53 2.70 11.03 -9.56
C VAL A 53 2.44 9.76 -10.34
N GLU A 54 3.47 9.30 -11.05
CA GLU A 54 3.53 7.96 -11.64
C GLU A 54 4.50 7.12 -10.82
N LEU A 55 4.05 5.94 -10.36
CA LEU A 55 4.83 5.03 -9.54
C LEU A 55 4.82 3.64 -10.17
N THR A 56 5.97 2.97 -10.15
CA THR A 56 6.09 1.58 -10.58
C THR A 56 5.97 0.66 -9.37
N ALA A 57 5.07 -0.33 -9.45
CA ALA A 57 4.88 -1.38 -8.46
C ALA A 57 5.37 -2.73 -9.04
N PRO A 58 6.67 -3.08 -8.91
CA PRO A 58 7.26 -4.20 -9.66
C PRO A 58 6.84 -5.58 -9.14
N ASN A 59 6.33 -5.67 -7.91
CA ASN A 59 6.03 -6.92 -7.23
C ASN A 59 4.54 -7.32 -7.30
N VAL A 60 3.76 -6.62 -8.12
CA VAL A 60 2.32 -6.83 -8.24
C VAL A 60 1.90 -6.88 -9.71
N THR A 61 0.71 -7.41 -9.96
CA THR A 61 0.15 -7.52 -11.31
C THR A 61 -1.37 -7.34 -11.28
N LEU A 62 -1.94 -6.96 -12.43
CA LEU A 62 -3.39 -6.96 -12.64
C LEU A 62 -3.87 -8.25 -13.33
N LYS A 63 -2.97 -9.20 -13.61
CA LYS A 63 -3.35 -10.50 -14.17
C LYS A 63 -3.99 -11.36 -13.08
N GLU A 64 -5.23 -11.77 -13.28
CA GLU A 64 -5.96 -12.62 -12.34
C GLU A 64 -5.30 -14.01 -12.20
N GLY A 65 -5.38 -14.58 -11.00
CA GLY A 65 -4.84 -15.90 -10.70
C GLY A 65 -3.31 -15.99 -10.65
N GLN A 66 -2.60 -14.90 -10.93
CA GLN A 66 -1.15 -14.84 -10.77
C GLN A 66 -0.74 -14.46 -9.35
N LYS A 67 0.44 -14.92 -8.93
CA LYS A 67 1.07 -14.46 -7.69
C LYS A 67 1.27 -12.94 -7.77
N GLY A 68 0.92 -12.24 -6.70
CA GLY A 68 0.97 -10.77 -6.67
C GLY A 68 -0.20 -10.08 -7.37
N SER A 69 -1.25 -10.80 -7.76
CA SER A 69 -2.44 -10.21 -8.36
C SER A 69 -3.17 -9.30 -7.37
N LEU A 70 -3.43 -8.06 -7.79
CA LEU A 70 -4.23 -7.09 -7.02
C LEU A 70 -5.73 -7.31 -7.18
N LEU A 71 -6.14 -8.10 -8.17
CA LEU A 71 -7.53 -8.50 -8.42
C LEU A 71 -7.85 -9.77 -7.65
N THR A 72 -7.75 -9.69 -6.31
CA THR A 72 -8.08 -10.80 -5.40
C THR A 72 -9.58 -10.91 -5.20
N LYS A 73 -10.04 -12.01 -4.59
CA LYS A 73 -11.45 -12.19 -4.22
C LYS A 73 -11.97 -11.07 -3.30
N ASP A 74 -11.14 -10.58 -2.40
CA ASP A 74 -11.48 -9.51 -1.45
C ASP A 74 -11.14 -8.11 -1.99
N GLY A 75 -10.64 -8.02 -3.23
CA GLY A 75 -10.02 -6.82 -3.78
C GLY A 75 -8.74 -6.43 -3.05
N THR A 76 -8.12 -5.34 -3.49
CA THR A 76 -7.05 -4.67 -2.75
C THR A 76 -7.37 -3.18 -2.63
N ALA A 77 -6.60 -2.42 -1.86
CA ALA A 77 -6.82 -0.97 -1.74
C ALA A 77 -5.52 -0.18 -1.76
N ILE A 78 -5.50 0.98 -2.39
CA ILE A 78 -4.42 1.95 -2.23
C ILE A 78 -4.76 2.83 -1.04
N VAL A 79 -3.81 2.97 -0.12
CA VAL A 79 -3.94 3.79 1.08
C VAL A 79 -2.82 4.83 1.13
N ILE A 80 -3.21 6.08 1.42
CA ILE A 80 -2.30 7.19 1.73
C ILE A 80 -2.27 7.37 3.24
N HIS A 81 -1.07 7.57 3.78
CA HIS A 81 -0.84 7.72 5.21
C HIS A 81 -0.54 9.17 5.60
N GLU A 82 -0.68 9.46 6.89
CA GLU A 82 -0.53 10.80 7.46
C GLU A 82 0.95 11.28 7.49
N ARG A 83 1.90 10.35 7.62
CA ARG A 83 3.33 10.62 7.72
C ARG A 83 4.09 9.90 6.61
N LYS A 84 5.32 10.37 6.40
CA LYS A 84 6.31 9.74 5.54
C LYS A 84 6.64 8.34 6.09
N ASP A 85 6.67 7.36 5.19
CA ASP A 85 7.19 6.03 5.47
C ASP A 85 8.73 6.07 5.57
N ASP A 86 9.30 5.48 6.64
CA ASP A 86 10.75 5.45 6.89
C ASP A 86 11.52 4.36 6.12
N GLY A 87 10.80 3.44 5.46
CA GLY A 87 11.34 2.36 4.65
C GLY A 87 11.92 1.19 5.44
N MET A 88 11.72 1.10 6.76
CA MET A 88 12.40 0.13 7.62
C MET A 88 11.52 -0.41 8.77
N THR A 89 10.79 0.46 9.46
CA THR A 89 10.08 0.13 10.71
C THR A 89 8.92 -0.83 10.47
N GLN A 90 8.85 -1.91 11.23
CA GLN A 90 7.75 -2.86 11.12
C GLN A 90 6.50 -2.36 11.87
N PRO A 91 5.28 -2.65 11.37
CA PRO A 91 4.98 -3.35 10.11
C PRO A 91 4.70 -2.40 8.93
N ALA A 92 4.82 -1.08 9.11
CA ALA A 92 4.28 -0.09 8.16
C ALA A 92 5.04 1.26 8.17
N GLY A 93 6.35 1.22 8.44
CA GLY A 93 7.26 2.33 8.19
C GLY A 93 7.04 3.57 9.04
N ASP A 94 6.42 3.41 10.21
CA ASP A 94 5.95 4.51 11.08
C ASP A 94 5.15 5.60 10.32
N ALA A 95 4.41 5.20 9.28
CA ALA A 95 3.66 6.12 8.43
C ALA A 95 2.41 6.72 9.11
N GLY A 96 2.06 6.23 10.31
CA GLY A 96 0.93 6.76 11.08
C GLY A 96 -0.45 6.41 10.50
N GLY A 97 -1.45 7.23 10.81
CA GLY A 97 -2.84 7.05 10.42
C GLY A 97 -3.08 6.96 8.91
N ARG A 98 -4.19 6.32 8.52
CA ARG A 98 -4.64 6.21 7.12
C ARG A 98 -5.57 7.39 6.82
N ILE A 99 -5.22 8.22 5.84
CA ILE A 99 -5.95 9.47 5.55
C ILE A 99 -6.78 9.41 4.26
N ALA A 100 -6.46 8.49 3.35
CA ALA A 100 -7.25 8.23 2.16
C ALA A 100 -7.16 6.74 1.77
N CYS A 101 -8.22 6.25 1.14
CA CYS A 101 -8.32 4.86 0.70
C CYS A 101 -9.08 4.80 -0.63
N GLY A 102 -8.56 4.04 -1.58
CA GLY A 102 -9.19 3.75 -2.86
C GLY A 102 -9.19 2.26 -3.15
N GLU A 103 -10.36 1.68 -3.41
CA GLU A 103 -10.51 0.25 -3.71
C GLU A 103 -9.98 -0.05 -5.12
N ILE A 104 -9.17 -1.09 -5.24
CA ILE A 104 -8.78 -1.73 -6.49
C ILE A 104 -9.62 -3.00 -6.62
N LYS A 105 -10.59 -2.94 -7.51
CA LYS A 105 -11.47 -4.05 -7.86
C LYS A 105 -11.83 -3.97 -9.35
N LYS A 106 -12.38 -5.06 -9.87
CA LYS A 106 -13.04 -5.07 -11.18
C LYS A 106 -14.32 -4.25 -11.19
#